data_AF-A0AAT9TK98-F1
#
_entry.id   AF-A0AAT9TK98-F1
#
_cell.length_a   1.000
_cell.length_b   1.000
_cell.length_c   1.000
_cell.angle_alpha   90.00
_cell.angle_beta   90.00
_cell.angle_gamma   90.00
#
_symmetry.space_group_name_H-M   'P 1'
#
loop_
_entity.id
_entity.type
_entity.pdbx_description
1 polymer ?
#
loop_
_entity_poly.entity_id
_entity_poly.type
_entity_poly.pdbx_seq_one_letter_code
_entity_poly.pdbx_strand_id
1 'polypeptide(L)'
;MFGISELAILLIVAIVLIGAKKLPELARNAGKAARILKSENKAMKAEGAAEQQQAPHVIQVRPGDRTAERPANGTDGPART
;
A
#
# COMPACT_ATOMS: atom_id res chain seq x y z
N MET A 1 -37.86 -10.43 19.30
CA MET A 1 -36.74 -10.72 20.23
C MET A 1 -35.61 -11.46 19.51
N PHE A 2 -35.40 -11.13 18.24
CA PHE A 2 -34.49 -11.83 17.35
C PHE A 2 -33.69 -10.77 16.62
N GLY A 3 -32.37 -10.92 16.61
CA GLY A 3 -31.46 -9.83 16.27
C GLY A 3 -30.04 -10.27 16.51
N ILE A 4 -29.43 -9.78 17.60
CA ILE A 4 -28.01 -10.07 17.88
C ILE A 4 -27.81 -11.54 18.29
N SER A 5 -28.77 -12.14 19.00
CA SER A 5 -28.68 -13.52 19.46
C SER A 5 -28.71 -14.54 18.31
N GLU A 6 -29.63 -14.44 17.33
CA GLU A 6 -29.57 -15.31 16.14
C GLU A 6 -28.30 -15.10 15.34
N LEU A 7 -27.89 -13.85 15.14
CA LEU A 7 -26.70 -13.57 14.34
C LEU A 7 -25.47 -14.17 15.00
N ALA A 8 -25.37 -14.11 16.33
CA ALA A 8 -24.30 -14.76 17.08
C ALA A 8 -24.32 -16.28 16.89
N ILE A 9 -25.49 -16.93 16.95
CA ILE A 9 -25.62 -18.38 16.75
C ILE A 9 -25.20 -18.76 15.32
N LEU A 10 -25.70 -18.05 14.30
CA LEU A 10 -25.33 -18.28 12.90
C LEU A 10 -23.83 -18.08 12.67
N LEU A 11 -23.24 -17.05 13.27
CA LEU A 11 -21.82 -16.76 13.16
C LEU A 11 -20.97 -17.86 13.79
N ILE A 12 -21.38 -18.40 14.94
CA ILE A 12 -20.72 -19.56 15.57
C ILE A 12 -20.80 -20.78 14.65
N VAL A 13 -21.98 -21.09 14.09
CA VAL A 13 -22.15 -22.23 13.16
C VAL A 13 -21.27 -22.05 11.92
N ALA A 14 -21.23 -20.85 11.33
CA ALA A 14 -20.36 -20.55 10.19
C ALA A 14 -18.87 -20.73 10.53
N ILE A 15 -18.43 -20.30 11.72
CA ILE A 15 -17.05 -20.51 12.18
C ILE A 15 -16.71 -21.99 12.33
N VAL A 16 -17.64 -22.80 12.83
CA VAL A 16 -17.43 -24.25 12.97
C VAL A 16 -17.30 -24.91 11.60
N LEU A 17 -18.14 -24.57 10.63
CA LEU A 17 -18.11 -25.13 9.28
C LEU A 17 -16.85 -24.72 8.49
N ILE A 18 -16.45 -23.46 8.61
CA ILE A 18 -15.28 -22.92 7.89
C ILE A 18 -13.98 -23.31 8.63
N GLY A 19 -14.01 -23.43 9.95
CA GLY A 19 -12.89 -23.69 10.83
C GLY A 19 -12.24 -22.41 11.36
N ALA A 20 -11.90 -22.41 12.66
CA ALA A 20 -11.36 -21.25 13.38
C ALA A 20 -10.07 -20.67 12.76
N LYS A 21 -9.29 -21.47 12.02
CA LYS A 21 -8.07 -21.02 11.32
C LYS A 21 -8.36 -20.37 9.96
N LYS A 22 -9.45 -20.74 9.30
CA LYS A 22 -9.80 -20.30 7.94
C LYS A 22 -10.48 -18.93 7.93
N LEU A 23 -11.26 -18.59 8.96
CA LEU A 23 -11.83 -17.25 9.11
C LEU A 23 -10.79 -16.11 9.12
N PRO A 24 -9.76 -16.13 10.00
CA PRO A 24 -8.77 -15.06 10.05
C PRO A 24 -7.90 -15.03 8.79
N GLU A 25 -7.68 -16.19 8.16
CA GLU A 25 -6.98 -16.29 6.88
C GLU A 25 -7.77 -15.60 5.76
N LEU A 26 -9.07 -15.89 5.63
CA LEU A 26 -9.96 -15.24 4.66
C LEU A 26 -10.06 -13.73 4.92
N ALA A 27 -10.26 -13.31 6.16
CA ALA A 27 -10.34 -11.89 6.51
C ALA A 27 -9.03 -11.14 6.18
N ARG A 28 -7.87 -11.76 6.44
CA ARG A 28 -6.56 -11.19 6.08
C ARG A 28 -6.36 -11.09 4.57
N ASN A 29 -6.72 -12.12 3.82
CA ASN A 29 -6.55 -12.14 2.36
C ASN A 29 -7.53 -11.17 1.68
N ALA A 30 -8.81 -11.18 2.08
CA ALA A 30 -9.81 -10.23 1.62
C ALA A 30 -9.46 -8.79 2.02
N GLY A 31 -8.89 -8.57 3.21
CA GLY A 31 -8.46 -7.25 3.68
C GLY A 31 -7.32 -6.66 2.84
N LYS A 32 -6.35 -7.49 2.41
CA LYS A 32 -5.29 -7.05 1.48
C LYS A 32 -5.87 -6.63 0.13
N ALA A 33 -6.77 -7.44 -0.45
CA ALA A 33 -7.43 -7.11 -1.71
C ALA A 33 -8.31 -5.85 -1.58
N ALA A 34 -9.12 -5.75 -0.53
CA ALA A 34 -9.96 -4.60 -0.25
C ALA A 34 -9.15 -3.31 -0.06
N ARG A 35 -7.92 -3.38 0.48
CA ARG A 35 -7.05 -2.20 0.61
C ARG A 35 -6.61 -1.67 -0.75
N ILE A 36 -6.22 -2.56 -1.68
CA ILE A 36 -5.84 -2.19 -3.05
C ILE A 36 -7.04 -1.59 -3.79
N LEU A 37 -8.18 -2.29 -3.76
CA LEU A 37 -9.41 -1.82 -4.38
C LEU A 37 -9.88 -0.49 -3.77
N LYS A 38 -9.69 -0.28 -2.46
CA LYS A 38 -10.02 0.99 -1.80
C LYS A 38 -9.08 2.12 -2.20
N SER A 39 -7.78 1.87 -2.42
CA SER A 39 -6.87 2.89 -2.92
C SER A 39 -7.16 3.28 -4.36
N GLU A 40 -7.45 2.31 -5.22
CA GLU A 40 -7.81 2.55 -6.62
C GLU A 40 -9.16 3.26 -6.74
N ASN A 41 -10.18 2.80 -6.00
CA ASN A 41 -11.48 3.46 -5.96
C ASN A 41 -11.38 4.86 -5.34
N LYS A 42 -10.51 5.07 -4.35
CA LYS A 42 -10.27 6.40 -3.79
C LYS A 42 -9.58 7.33 -4.80
N ALA A 43 -8.67 6.83 -5.64
CA ALA A 43 -8.08 7.63 -6.71
C ALA A 43 -9.15 8.06 -7.73
N MET A 44 -10.02 7.13 -8.15
CA MET A 44 -11.14 7.47 -9.05
C MET A 44 -12.14 8.46 -8.44
N LYS A 45 -12.45 8.32 -7.14
CA LYS A 45 -13.30 9.29 -6.41
C LYS A 45 -12.61 10.62 -6.16
N ALA A 46 -11.29 10.61 -5.96
CA ALA A 46 -10.49 11.80 -5.75
C ALA A 46 -10.33 12.58 -7.05
N GLU A 47 -10.15 11.93 -8.20
CA GLU A 47 -10.13 12.58 -9.53
C GLU A 47 -11.46 13.32 -9.79
N GLY A 48 -12.61 12.71 -9.46
CA GLY A 48 -13.91 13.38 -9.54
C GLY A 48 -14.10 14.61 -8.63
N ALA A 49 -13.27 14.78 -7.58
CA ALA A 49 -13.28 15.93 -6.68
C ALA A 49 -12.08 16.88 -6.90
N ALA A 50 -10.98 16.39 -7.45
CA ALA A 50 -9.73 17.10 -7.71
C ALA A 50 -9.69 17.74 -9.10
N GLU A 51 -10.60 17.37 -10.00
CA GLU A 51 -10.83 18.07 -11.27
C GLU A 51 -11.19 19.56 -11.07
N GLN A 52 -11.57 19.98 -9.85
CA GLN A 52 -11.78 21.38 -9.48
C GLN A 52 -10.56 22.06 -8.82
N GLN A 53 -9.46 21.36 -8.51
CA GLN A 53 -8.44 21.99 -7.65
C GLN A 53 -6.96 21.65 -7.82
N GLN A 54 -6.52 20.77 -8.73
CA GLN A 54 -5.07 20.56 -8.90
C GLN A 54 -4.66 20.24 -10.34
N ALA A 55 -4.16 21.25 -11.04
CA ALA A 55 -3.31 21.07 -12.21
C ALA A 55 -2.06 20.24 -11.82
N PRO A 56 -1.67 19.19 -12.58
CA PRO A 56 -0.58 18.31 -12.18
C PRO A 56 0.75 19.04 -12.29
N HIS A 57 1.42 19.31 -11.17
CA HIS A 57 2.83 19.70 -11.18
C HIS A 57 3.66 18.42 -11.30
N VAL A 58 4.04 18.10 -12.53
CA VAL A 58 4.94 16.99 -12.83
C VAL A 58 6.33 17.34 -12.31
N ILE A 59 6.73 16.75 -11.18
CA ILE A 59 8.13 16.69 -10.77
C ILE A 59 8.80 15.66 -11.68
N GLN A 60 9.30 16.13 -12.82
CA GLN A 60 10.06 15.33 -13.76
C GLN A 60 11.49 15.17 -13.20
N VAL A 61 11.78 14.02 -12.59
CA VAL A 61 13.16 13.65 -12.25
C VAL A 61 13.88 13.34 -13.56
N ARG A 62 14.86 14.19 -13.90
CA ARG A 62 15.73 14.00 -15.07
C ARG A 62 16.74 12.89 -14.75
N PRO A 63 16.87 11.84 -15.59
CA PRO A 63 17.95 10.87 -15.44
C PRO A 63 19.29 11.58 -15.66
N GLY A 64 19.99 11.92 -14.57
CA GLY A 64 21.23 12.71 -14.61
C GLY A 64 21.67 13.26 -13.25
N ASP A 65 20.78 13.37 -12.28
CA ASP A 65 21.06 13.97 -10.95
C ASP A 65 21.82 13.03 -9.97
N ARG A 66 22.70 12.17 -10.50
CA ARG A 66 23.77 11.50 -9.72
C ARG A 66 25.14 11.90 -10.25
N THR A 67 25.39 13.18 -10.40
CA THR A 67 26.75 13.68 -10.64
C THR A 67 26.96 15.04 -9.99
N ALA A 68 26.81 15.07 -8.67
CA ALA A 68 27.32 16.16 -7.84
C ALA A 68 28.07 15.58 -6.63
N GLU A 69 28.88 14.54 -6.85
CA GLU A 69 30.01 14.25 -5.98
C GLU A 69 31.25 14.92 -6.58
N ARG A 70 31.57 16.10 -6.07
CA ARG A 70 32.88 16.73 -6.17
C ARG A 70 33.07 17.52 -4.86
N PRO A 71 34.26 17.62 -4.19
CA PRO A 71 35.62 17.55 -4.73
C PRO A 71 36.67 16.71 -3.96
N ALA A 72 37.74 16.42 -4.70
CA ALA A 72 39.15 16.23 -4.32
C ALA A 72 39.59 16.51 -2.86
N ASN A 73 40.19 15.51 -2.20
CA ASN A 73 41.58 15.57 -1.73
C ASN A 73 41.99 14.25 -1.07
N GLY A 74 43.05 13.63 -1.57
CA GLY A 74 43.58 12.37 -1.02
C GLY A 74 44.73 11.84 -1.86
N THR A 75 45.73 12.69 -2.10
CA THR A 75 47.17 12.37 -2.16
C THR A 75 47.59 11.02 -2.77
N ASP A 76 48.18 11.14 -3.96
CA ASP A 76 49.38 10.46 -4.47
C ASP A 76 50.01 9.33 -3.64
N GLY A 77 50.19 8.20 -4.32
CA GLY A 77 51.32 7.30 -4.04
C GLY A 77 51.33 6.02 -4.89
N PRO A 78 51.97 5.99 -6.08
CA PRO A 78 52.39 4.75 -6.71
C PRO A 78 53.92 4.59 -6.63
N ALA A 79 54.38 3.61 -5.87
CA ALA A 79 55.72 3.01 -6.03
C ALA A 79 55.58 1.53 -5.69
N ARG A 80 55.37 0.65 -6.67
CA ARG A 80 56.44 -0.04 -7.43
C ARG A 80 57.59 -0.51 -6.53
N THR A 81 57.45 -1.74 -6.03
CA THR A 81 58.54 -2.73 -5.89
C THR A 81 57.94 -4.11 -6.08
#